data_AF-A0A5M3N3W5-F1
#
_entry.id   AF-A0A5M3N3W5-F1
#
_cell.length_a   1.000
_cell.length_b   1.000
_cell.length_c   1.000
_cell.angle_alpha   90.00
_cell.angle_beta   90.00
_cell.angle_gamma   90.00
#
_symmetry.space_group_name_H-M   'P 1'
#
loop_
_entity.id
_entity.type
_entity.pdbx_description
1 polymer ?
#
loop_
_entity_poly.entity_id
_entity_poly.type
_entity_poly.pdbx_seq_one_letter_code
_entity_poly.pdbx_strand_id
1 'polypeptide(L)'
;MCEGRVGFSYILDWTTLQHLTPFNKLLRINIVTFRTVALTDSEFLEMGDAWPNLVSLGIYEGNGWSGGSRLTLPGLRRFHKKLPQLTKIAIAVDGTSVSPGDIGSHHLGQFSIYRSFKLDLLDSIIGDNALKVAMYLADIFPLRGTGREKQDIRAWSLMEDSERPNHRLAALRWKKVVRIMGVFNKVSFHRPQNQLRFDGDGFYDSDGAYNCDGNLLAIDEQKDSCM
;
A
#
# COMPACT_ATOMS: atom_id res chain seq x y z
N MET A 1 -37.23 -17.52 14.89
CA MET A 1 -36.23 -17.24 15.95
C MET A 1 -35.10 -18.23 15.75
N CYS A 2 -33.97 -17.79 15.19
CA CYS A 2 -32.81 -18.65 15.01
C CYS A 2 -31.99 -18.58 16.30
N GLU A 3 -31.90 -19.69 17.03
CA GLU A 3 -31.11 -19.80 18.24
C GLU A 3 -29.64 -19.44 17.95
N GLY A 4 -29.14 -18.43 18.67
CA GLY A 4 -27.79 -17.93 18.53
C GLY A 4 -26.78 -18.98 18.99
N ARG A 5 -26.23 -19.75 18.03
CA ARG A 5 -24.99 -20.48 18.27
C ARG A 5 -23.92 -19.44 18.60
N VAL A 6 -23.47 -19.43 19.85
CA VAL A 6 -22.24 -18.77 20.27
C VAL A 6 -21.09 -19.54 19.60
N GLY A 7 -20.83 -19.21 18.34
CA GLY A 7 -19.69 -19.75 17.61
C GLY A 7 -18.42 -19.21 18.26
N PHE A 8 -17.51 -20.11 18.63
CA PHE A 8 -16.16 -19.70 19.01
C PHE A 8 -15.54 -18.94 17.85
N SER A 9 -15.30 -17.63 18.05
CA SER A 9 -14.59 -16.83 17.06
C SER A 9 -13.11 -17.10 17.20
N TYR A 10 -12.55 -17.82 16.24
CA TYR A 10 -11.10 -17.99 16.14
C TYR A 10 -10.50 -16.70 15.56
N ILE A 11 -9.44 -16.22 16.19
CA ILE A 11 -8.74 -14.99 15.79
C ILE A 11 -7.46 -15.39 15.06
N LEU A 12 -7.13 -14.65 13.99
CA LEU A 12 -5.81 -14.63 13.37
C LEU A 12 -5.08 -13.38 13.86
N ASP A 13 -4.20 -13.57 14.82
CA ASP A 13 -3.35 -12.56 15.43
C ASP A 13 -1.85 -12.86 15.15
N TRP A 14 -0.97 -12.07 15.74
CA TRP A 14 0.46 -12.31 15.60
C TRP A 14 0.92 -13.62 16.24
N THR A 15 0.33 -14.03 17.37
CA THR A 15 0.72 -15.29 18.04
C THR A 15 0.49 -16.51 17.15
N THR A 16 -0.50 -16.46 16.27
CA THR A 16 -0.73 -17.48 15.25
C THR A 16 0.33 -17.45 14.14
N LEU A 17 0.72 -16.24 13.72
CA LEU A 17 1.67 -16.04 12.62
C LEU A 17 3.15 -16.13 13.03
N GLN A 18 3.47 -16.06 14.32
CA GLN A 18 4.86 -16.08 14.81
C GLN A 18 5.61 -17.36 14.43
N HIS A 19 4.89 -18.48 14.28
CA HIS A 19 5.47 -19.74 13.79
C HIS A 19 5.99 -19.62 12.33
N LEU A 20 5.52 -18.58 11.64
CA LEU A 20 5.96 -18.03 10.36
C LEU A 20 7.41 -17.54 10.31
N THR A 21 7.89 -17.06 11.44
CA THR A 21 9.07 -16.19 11.53
C THR A 21 10.41 -16.85 11.18
N PRO A 22 10.64 -18.17 11.41
CA PRO A 22 11.90 -18.79 11.02
C PRO A 22 12.15 -18.81 9.50
N PHE A 23 11.10 -18.64 8.69
CA PHE A 23 11.18 -18.69 7.23
C PHE A 23 11.54 -17.30 6.63
N ASN A 24 12.74 -16.81 6.92
CA ASN A 24 13.21 -15.48 6.49
C ASN A 24 13.41 -15.31 4.95
N LYS A 25 13.30 -16.40 4.18
CA LYS A 25 13.33 -16.41 2.71
C LYS A 25 11.94 -16.45 2.06
N LEU A 26 10.87 -16.21 2.82
CA LEU A 26 9.53 -16.15 2.26
C LEU A 26 9.40 -14.98 1.28
N LEU A 27 9.07 -15.32 0.04
CA LEU A 27 8.80 -14.34 -1.02
C LEU A 27 7.30 -14.04 -1.13
N ARG A 28 6.43 -14.99 -0.77
CA ARG A 28 4.99 -14.89 -0.96
C ARG A 28 4.26 -15.50 0.23
N ILE A 29 3.35 -14.74 0.80
CA ILE A 29 2.45 -15.19 1.86
C ILE A 29 1.03 -14.90 1.40
N ASN A 30 0.21 -15.93 1.30
CA ASN A 30 -1.22 -15.82 1.03
C ASN A 30 -1.98 -16.67 2.05
N ILE A 31 -2.71 -16.02 2.95
CA ILE A 31 -3.45 -16.67 4.03
C ILE A 31 -4.93 -16.53 3.73
N VAL A 32 -5.60 -17.65 3.42
CA VAL A 32 -7.06 -17.69 3.29
C VAL A 32 -7.63 -18.25 4.59
N THR A 33 -8.46 -17.47 5.28
CA THR A 33 -8.95 -17.83 6.61
C THR A 33 -10.35 -17.30 6.86
N PHE A 34 -11.19 -18.07 7.54
CA PHE A 34 -12.49 -17.58 8.04
C PHE A 34 -12.39 -16.93 9.43
N ARG A 35 -11.17 -16.82 9.97
CA ARG A 35 -10.90 -16.23 11.27
C ARG A 35 -10.97 -14.71 11.22
N THR A 36 -11.36 -14.09 12.34
CA THR A 36 -11.26 -12.63 12.49
C THR A 36 -9.79 -12.23 12.51
N VAL A 37 -9.36 -11.35 11.60
CA VAL A 37 -7.98 -10.85 11.57
C VAL A 37 -7.85 -9.68 12.55
N ALA A 38 -6.92 -9.79 13.50
CA ALA A 38 -6.73 -8.81 14.57
C ALA A 38 -5.29 -8.31 14.65
N LEU A 39 -4.68 -8.00 13.50
CA LEU A 39 -3.31 -7.49 13.41
C LEU A 39 -3.25 -5.97 13.64
N THR A 40 -2.34 -5.55 14.50
CA THR A 40 -1.99 -4.15 14.80
C THR A 40 -0.78 -3.68 13.99
N ASP A 41 -0.55 -2.36 13.96
CA ASP A 41 0.61 -1.78 13.29
C ASP A 41 1.95 -2.36 13.76
N SER A 42 2.13 -2.59 15.07
CA SER A 42 3.38 -3.13 15.61
C SER A 42 3.63 -4.57 15.16
N GLU A 43 2.60 -5.41 15.24
CA GLU A 43 2.67 -6.80 14.79
C GLU A 43 2.90 -6.88 13.28
N PHE A 44 2.29 -5.98 12.52
CA PHE A 44 2.53 -5.88 11.08
C PHE A 44 3.97 -5.47 10.77
N LEU A 45 4.60 -4.61 11.59
CA LEU A 45 6.02 -4.29 11.43
C LEU A 45 6.93 -5.47 11.77
N GLU A 46 6.59 -6.25 12.81
CA GLU A 46 7.32 -7.48 13.16
C GLU A 46 7.27 -8.51 12.02
N MET A 47 6.13 -8.63 11.32
CA MET A 47 6.04 -9.41 10.08
C MET A 47 7.04 -8.93 9.01
N GLY A 48 7.22 -7.61 8.88
CA GLY A 48 8.17 -7.02 7.94
C GLY A 48 9.62 -7.34 8.27
N ASP A 49 9.95 -7.39 9.57
CA ASP A 49 11.27 -7.79 10.05
C ASP A 49 11.53 -9.28 9.88
N ALA A 50 10.49 -10.11 10.05
CA ALA A 50 10.60 -11.55 9.88
C ALA A 50 10.81 -11.97 8.42
N TRP A 51 10.25 -11.24 7.46
CA TRP A 51 10.25 -11.59 6.04
C TRP A 51 10.77 -10.45 5.15
N PRO A 52 12.04 -10.04 5.28
CA PRO A 52 12.57 -8.85 4.60
C PRO A 52 12.54 -8.94 3.07
N ASN A 53 12.48 -10.16 2.51
CA ASN A 53 12.46 -10.43 1.07
C ASN A 53 11.05 -10.61 0.49
N LEU A 54 10.00 -10.23 1.23
CA LEU A 54 8.63 -10.46 0.83
C LEU A 54 8.27 -9.65 -0.42
N VAL A 55 7.79 -10.34 -1.46
CA VAL A 55 7.36 -9.78 -2.75
C VAL A 55 5.84 -9.64 -2.80
N SER A 56 5.11 -10.54 -2.15
CA SER A 56 3.63 -10.52 -2.14
C SER A 56 3.09 -10.92 -0.78
N LEU A 57 2.14 -10.11 -0.28
CA LEU A 57 1.38 -10.40 0.94
C LEU A 57 -0.12 -10.32 0.66
N GLY A 58 -0.85 -11.36 1.03
CA GLY A 58 -2.32 -11.37 1.01
C GLY A 58 -2.87 -12.05 2.27
N ILE A 59 -3.83 -11.40 2.92
CA ILE A 59 -4.54 -11.96 4.08
C ILE A 59 -6.03 -11.82 3.81
N TYR A 60 -6.65 -12.98 3.54
CA TYR A 60 -8.06 -13.15 3.23
C TYR A 60 -8.52 -12.29 2.03
N GLU A 61 -7.67 -12.30 1.00
CA GLU A 61 -7.97 -11.73 -0.32
C GLU A 61 -9.24 -12.40 -0.87
N GLY A 62 -10.28 -11.60 -1.18
CA GLY A 62 -11.60 -12.09 -1.61
C GLY A 62 -12.74 -11.61 -0.73
N ASN A 63 -12.60 -11.79 0.59
CA ASN A 63 -13.73 -11.61 1.51
C ASN A 63 -13.55 -10.41 2.47
N GLY A 64 -12.32 -9.91 2.61
CA GLY A 64 -12.00 -8.84 3.55
C GLY A 64 -12.10 -9.27 5.01
N TRP A 65 -11.67 -8.41 5.94
CA TRP A 65 -11.47 -8.78 7.33
C TRP A 65 -12.75 -8.75 8.19
N SER A 66 -13.84 -8.18 7.67
CA SER A 66 -15.21 -8.11 8.21
C SER A 66 -15.38 -7.38 9.56
N GLY A 67 -14.40 -7.43 10.46
CA GLY A 67 -14.43 -6.84 11.81
C GLY A 67 -13.81 -5.45 11.93
N GLY A 68 -13.45 -4.83 10.80
CA GLY A 68 -12.61 -3.63 10.79
C GLY A 68 -11.13 -3.99 11.04
N SER A 69 -10.25 -3.34 10.31
CA SER A 69 -8.81 -3.52 10.50
C SER A 69 -8.31 -2.63 11.63
N ARG A 70 -7.30 -3.10 12.37
CA ARG A 70 -6.51 -2.26 13.29
C ARG A 70 -5.24 -1.71 12.65
N LEU A 71 -4.96 -2.12 11.41
CA LEU A 71 -3.84 -1.59 10.63
C LEU A 71 -4.18 -0.22 10.12
N THR A 72 -3.33 0.76 10.40
CA THR A 72 -3.51 2.12 9.93
C THR A 72 -2.74 2.35 8.63
N LEU A 73 -3.07 3.42 7.92
CA LEU A 73 -2.28 3.87 6.76
C LEU A 73 -0.82 4.23 7.16
N PRO A 74 -0.55 4.92 8.29
CA PRO A 74 0.80 5.04 8.86
C PRO A 74 1.52 3.72 9.11
N GLY A 75 0.82 2.71 9.63
CA GLY A 75 1.35 1.34 9.76
C GLY A 75 1.79 0.77 8.42
N LEU A 76 0.91 0.83 7.42
CA LEU A 76 1.19 0.34 6.06
C LEU A 76 2.40 1.03 5.43
N ARG A 77 2.56 2.35 5.60
CA ARG A 77 3.74 3.08 5.11
C ARG A 77 5.03 2.56 5.73
N ARG A 78 5.04 2.42 7.06
CA ARG A 78 6.22 1.96 7.82
C ARG A 78 6.56 0.51 7.46
N PHE A 79 5.55 -0.32 7.24
CA PHE A 79 5.72 -1.70 6.77
C PHE A 79 6.36 -1.74 5.39
N HIS A 80 5.84 -0.97 4.44
CA HIS A 80 6.40 -0.94 3.09
C HIS A 80 7.86 -0.46 3.07
N LYS A 81 8.26 0.46 3.96
CA LYS A 81 9.66 0.89 4.09
C LYS A 81 10.62 -0.25 4.41
N LYS A 82 10.16 -1.30 5.10
CA LYS A 82 10.97 -2.48 5.45
C LYS A 82 11.06 -3.49 4.31
N LEU A 83 10.18 -3.41 3.31
CA LEU A 83 10.02 -4.42 2.27
C LEU A 83 10.24 -3.82 0.88
N PRO A 84 11.50 -3.53 0.51
CA PRO A 84 11.83 -2.88 -0.75
C PRO A 84 11.47 -3.73 -1.98
N GLN A 85 11.23 -5.03 -1.83
CA GLN A 85 10.86 -5.94 -2.93
C GLN A 85 9.34 -6.17 -3.08
N LEU A 86 8.53 -5.59 -2.20
CA LEU A 86 7.09 -5.81 -2.17
C LEU A 86 6.41 -5.22 -3.41
N THR A 87 5.65 -6.01 -4.14
CA THR A 87 4.93 -5.59 -5.36
C THR A 87 3.44 -5.84 -5.29
N LYS A 88 2.98 -6.62 -4.30
CA LYS A 88 1.55 -6.86 -4.07
C LYS A 88 1.23 -6.87 -2.57
N ILE A 89 0.21 -6.12 -2.19
CA ILE A 89 -0.43 -6.19 -0.88
C ILE A 89 -1.93 -6.38 -1.07
N ALA A 90 -2.53 -7.33 -0.36
CA ALA A 90 -3.97 -7.52 -0.23
C ALA A 90 -4.38 -7.64 1.24
N ILE A 91 -4.73 -6.52 1.88
CA ILE A 91 -5.07 -6.44 3.32
C ILE A 91 -6.14 -5.37 3.55
N ALA A 92 -6.87 -5.45 4.66
CA ALA A 92 -7.72 -4.35 5.11
C ALA A 92 -6.93 -3.38 6.00
N VAL A 93 -7.26 -2.10 5.93
CA VAL A 93 -6.74 -1.01 6.76
C VAL A 93 -7.88 -0.14 7.30
N ASP A 94 -7.66 0.44 8.47
CA ASP A 94 -8.42 1.57 8.97
C ASP A 94 -7.86 2.87 8.40
N GLY A 95 -8.64 3.50 7.51
CA GLY A 95 -8.36 4.83 7.00
C GLY A 95 -9.15 5.94 7.71
N THR A 96 -9.88 5.65 8.79
CA THR A 96 -10.62 6.68 9.55
C THR A 96 -9.69 7.53 10.43
N SER A 97 -8.56 6.97 10.85
CA SER A 97 -7.59 7.57 11.77
C SER A 97 -6.56 8.50 11.13
N VAL A 98 -6.66 8.80 9.82
CA VAL A 98 -5.69 9.66 9.12
C VAL A 98 -5.74 11.10 9.65
N SER A 99 -4.65 11.53 10.28
CA SER A 99 -4.47 12.90 10.77
C SER A 99 -3.74 13.76 9.72
N PRO A 100 -3.90 15.10 9.76
CA PRO A 100 -3.12 16.00 8.91
C PRO A 100 -1.61 15.90 9.13
N GLY A 101 -1.17 15.57 10.36
CA GLY A 101 0.24 15.43 10.70
C GLY A 101 0.92 14.24 10.01
N ASP A 102 0.15 13.21 9.64
CA ASP A 102 0.66 12.04 8.93
C ASP A 102 1.05 12.36 7.47
N ILE A 103 0.45 13.41 6.91
CA ILE A 103 0.72 13.94 5.58
C ILE A 103 1.74 15.07 5.75
N GLY A 104 2.93 14.75 6.26
CA GLY A 104 3.97 15.75 6.50
C GLY A 104 4.25 16.57 5.24
N SER A 105 4.10 17.89 5.31
CA SER A 105 4.30 18.82 4.19
C SER A 105 5.70 18.74 3.57
N HIS A 106 6.67 18.23 4.33
CA HIS A 106 8.07 18.10 3.94
C HIS A 106 8.40 16.74 3.31
N HIS A 107 7.50 15.75 3.40
CA HIS A 107 7.75 14.37 2.97
C HIS A 107 6.92 13.96 1.76
N LEU A 108 6.11 14.86 1.21
CA LEU A 108 5.33 14.60 0.00
C LEU A 108 6.26 14.28 -1.18
N GLY A 109 6.18 13.04 -1.66
CA GLY A 109 7.00 12.47 -2.72
C GLY A 109 8.37 11.98 -2.27
N GLN A 110 8.75 12.07 -0.99
CA GLN A 110 10.05 11.52 -0.54
C GLN A 110 10.04 10.00 -0.47
N PHE A 111 8.88 9.40 -0.20
CA PHE A 111 8.73 7.95 -0.15
C PHE A 111 7.67 7.54 -1.15
N SER A 112 8.13 7.19 -2.35
CA SER A 112 7.28 6.90 -3.49
C SER A 112 7.77 5.63 -4.17
N ILE A 113 6.86 4.69 -4.37
CA ILE A 113 7.15 3.40 -5.01
C ILE A 113 7.01 3.60 -6.52
N TYR A 114 8.12 3.52 -7.25
CA TYR A 114 8.13 3.75 -8.71
C TYR A 114 7.99 2.51 -9.58
N ARG A 115 7.87 1.33 -8.96
CA ARG A 115 7.61 0.06 -9.63
C ARG A 115 6.11 -0.22 -9.71
N SER A 116 5.72 -1.11 -10.63
CA SER A 116 4.34 -1.64 -10.66
C SER A 116 4.01 -2.26 -9.30
N PHE A 117 2.89 -1.83 -8.72
CA PHE A 117 2.46 -2.25 -7.39
C PHE A 117 0.95 -2.50 -7.38
N LYS A 118 0.54 -3.68 -6.94
CA LYS A 118 -0.86 -4.07 -6.77
C LYS A 118 -1.29 -3.89 -5.33
N LEU A 119 -2.25 -3.00 -5.08
CA LEU A 119 -2.77 -2.70 -3.77
C LEU A 119 -4.26 -3.06 -3.69
N ASP A 120 -4.58 -4.14 -3.01
CA ASP A 120 -5.96 -4.47 -2.65
C ASP A 120 -6.19 -4.14 -1.18
N LEU A 121 -6.99 -3.11 -0.94
CA LEU A 121 -7.40 -2.64 0.38
C LEU A 121 -8.67 -3.36 0.88
N LEU A 122 -9.14 -4.40 0.19
CA LEU A 122 -10.26 -5.25 0.64
C LEU A 122 -11.46 -4.42 1.12
N ASP A 123 -11.98 -4.71 2.31
CA ASP A 123 -13.09 -4.00 2.96
C ASP A 123 -12.64 -2.89 3.91
N SER A 124 -11.50 -2.26 3.62
CA SER A 124 -10.96 -1.12 4.39
C SER A 124 -12.01 -0.04 4.60
N ILE A 125 -12.05 0.52 5.82
CA ILE A 125 -13.04 1.52 6.19
C ILE A 125 -12.42 2.91 6.08
N ILE A 126 -13.17 3.85 5.49
CA ILE A 126 -12.83 5.26 5.46
C ILE A 126 -14.04 6.11 5.87
N GLY A 127 -13.76 7.19 6.59
CA GLY A 127 -14.75 8.17 7.01
C GLY A 127 -15.03 9.20 5.92
N ASP A 128 -15.38 10.42 6.32
CA ASP A 128 -15.56 11.56 5.39
C ASP A 128 -14.25 12.24 5.01
N ASN A 129 -13.13 11.55 5.20
CA ASN A 129 -11.76 12.02 5.00
C ASN A 129 -11.12 11.50 3.70
N ALA A 130 -11.93 11.18 2.68
CA ALA A 130 -11.47 10.61 1.41
C ALA A 130 -10.32 11.40 0.75
N LEU A 131 -10.32 12.73 0.87
CA LEU A 131 -9.23 13.58 0.36
C LEU A 131 -7.89 13.27 1.05
N LYS A 132 -7.87 13.14 2.37
CA LYS A 132 -6.66 12.87 3.16
C LYS A 132 -6.12 11.48 2.87
N VAL A 133 -7.00 10.48 2.82
CA VAL A 133 -6.64 9.10 2.44
C VAL A 133 -6.03 9.08 1.03
N ALA A 134 -6.64 9.78 0.07
CA ALA A 134 -6.11 9.86 -1.29
C ALA A 134 -4.74 10.54 -1.36
N MET A 135 -4.52 11.64 -0.64
CA MET A 135 -3.20 12.26 -0.56
C MET A 135 -2.16 11.29 0.00
N TYR A 136 -2.52 10.59 1.08
CA TYR A 136 -1.63 9.64 1.74
C TYR A 136 -1.25 8.47 0.84
N LEU A 137 -2.23 7.87 0.16
CA LEU A 137 -1.99 6.76 -0.76
C LEU A 137 -1.24 7.22 -2.02
N ALA A 138 -1.49 8.43 -2.53
CA ALA A 138 -0.77 8.96 -3.69
C ALA A 138 0.70 9.27 -3.36
N ASP A 139 1.01 9.61 -2.10
CA ASP A 139 2.38 9.76 -1.62
C ASP A 139 3.15 8.43 -1.71
N ILE A 140 2.56 7.36 -1.17
CA ILE A 140 3.19 6.04 -1.05
C ILE A 140 3.22 5.30 -2.39
N PHE A 141 2.07 5.24 -3.07
CA PHE A 141 1.84 4.48 -4.29
C PHE A 141 1.53 5.45 -5.43
N PRO A 142 2.53 6.19 -5.93
CA PRO A 142 2.31 7.08 -7.05
C PRO A 142 1.92 6.25 -8.29
N LEU A 143 0.96 6.73 -9.05
CA LEU A 143 0.45 6.07 -10.26
C LEU A 143 1.41 6.26 -11.45
N ARG A 144 2.72 6.04 -11.25
CA ARG A 144 3.75 6.12 -12.31
C ARG A 144 3.82 4.77 -13.01
N GLY A 145 3.40 4.73 -14.27
CA GLY A 145 3.36 3.50 -15.08
C GLY A 145 2.02 2.76 -15.07
N THR A 146 1.04 3.13 -14.24
CA THR A 146 -0.36 2.67 -14.34
C THR A 146 -1.12 3.34 -15.49
N GLY A 147 -0.43 3.57 -16.60
CA GLY A 147 -0.95 4.14 -17.82
C GLY A 147 -1.29 3.01 -18.78
N ARG A 148 -2.45 2.38 -18.58
CA ARG A 148 -3.40 1.87 -19.60
C ARG A 148 -4.21 0.67 -19.12
N GLU A 149 -3.73 -0.08 -18.13
CA GLU A 149 -4.47 -1.24 -17.61
C GLU A 149 -5.18 -0.93 -16.30
N LYS A 150 -6.40 -1.47 -16.19
CA LYS A 150 -7.39 -1.20 -15.15
C LYS A 150 -6.85 -1.46 -13.73
N GLN A 151 -6.83 -0.40 -12.93
CA GLN A 151 -7.01 -0.40 -11.46
C GLN A 151 -6.11 -1.39 -10.68
N ASP A 152 -4.87 -0.98 -10.45
CA ASP A 152 -3.98 -1.63 -9.48
C ASP A 152 -4.34 -1.34 -8.02
N ILE A 153 -5.22 -0.36 -7.77
CA ILE A 153 -5.79 -0.10 -6.44
C ILE A 153 -7.23 -0.57 -6.40
N ARG A 154 -7.51 -1.54 -5.54
CA ARG A 154 -8.84 -2.11 -5.32
C ARG A 154 -9.25 -1.92 -3.87
N ALA A 155 -10.54 -1.69 -3.66
CA ALA A 155 -11.19 -1.69 -2.36
C ALA A 155 -12.68 -1.93 -2.62
N TRP A 156 -13.32 -2.77 -1.83
CA TRP A 156 -14.75 -3.10 -1.96
C TRP A 156 -15.14 -3.54 -3.38
N SER A 157 -14.26 -4.28 -4.06
CA SER A 157 -14.43 -4.65 -5.47
C SER A 157 -14.91 -6.09 -5.72
N LEU A 158 -14.74 -6.99 -4.73
CA LEU A 158 -14.99 -8.42 -4.89
C LEU A 158 -16.33 -8.89 -4.29
N MET A 159 -17.06 -7.99 -3.64
CA MET A 159 -18.30 -8.31 -2.94
C MET A 159 -19.47 -7.76 -3.76
N GLU A 160 -19.94 -8.53 -4.74
CA GLU A 160 -21.21 -8.23 -5.42
C GLU A 160 -22.42 -8.41 -4.48
N ASP A 161 -22.21 -9.09 -3.34
CA ASP A 161 -23.23 -9.32 -2.33
C ASP A 161 -23.56 -8.04 -1.54
N SER A 162 -24.71 -7.49 -1.91
CA SER A 162 -25.37 -6.31 -1.35
C SER A 162 -25.73 -6.38 0.14
N GLU A 163 -25.44 -7.48 0.84
CA GLU A 163 -25.93 -7.72 2.20
C GLU A 163 -25.16 -6.96 3.29
N ARG A 164 -23.94 -6.47 3.02
CA ARG A 164 -23.21 -5.69 4.03
C ARG A 164 -23.83 -4.30 4.20
N PRO A 165 -24.27 -3.93 5.41
CA PRO A 165 -24.73 -2.57 5.66
C PRO A 165 -23.62 -1.59 5.30
N ASN A 166 -23.98 -0.53 4.56
CA ASN A 166 -23.08 0.51 4.07
C ASN A 166 -22.10 0.12 2.95
N HIS A 167 -22.19 -1.08 2.35
CA HIS A 167 -21.33 -1.48 1.21
C HIS A 167 -21.29 -0.41 0.12
N ARG A 168 -22.47 0.06 -0.30
CA ARG A 168 -22.61 1.10 -1.34
C ARG A 168 -21.92 2.41 -0.97
N LEU A 169 -22.04 2.84 0.30
CA LEU A 169 -21.42 4.08 0.77
C LEU A 169 -19.90 3.94 0.80
N ALA A 170 -19.39 2.82 1.32
CA ALA A 170 -17.95 2.54 1.36
C ALA A 170 -17.35 2.49 -0.05
N ALA A 171 -17.99 1.77 -0.98
CA ALA A 171 -17.58 1.69 -2.37
C ALA A 171 -17.56 3.08 -3.05
N LEU A 172 -18.57 3.93 -2.78
CA LEU A 172 -18.59 5.31 -3.29
C LEU A 172 -17.45 6.16 -2.73
N ARG A 173 -17.16 6.03 -1.43
CA ARG A 173 -16.03 6.74 -0.79
C ARG A 173 -14.69 6.29 -1.40
N TRP A 174 -14.48 4.99 -1.61
CA TRP A 174 -13.26 4.49 -2.23
C TRP A 174 -13.12 4.90 -3.70
N LYS A 175 -14.22 4.91 -4.46
CA LYS A 175 -14.24 5.47 -5.81
C LYS A 175 -13.81 6.95 -5.82
N LYS A 176 -14.22 7.73 -4.81
CA LYS A 176 -13.79 9.12 -4.62
C LYS A 176 -12.28 9.19 -4.30
N VAL A 177 -11.76 8.34 -3.41
CA VAL A 177 -10.33 8.24 -3.09
C VAL A 177 -9.51 8.00 -4.36
N VAL A 178 -9.80 6.95 -5.13
CA VAL A 178 -9.07 6.58 -6.34
C VAL A 178 -9.10 7.70 -7.38
N ARG A 179 -10.25 8.38 -7.55
CA ARG A 179 -10.35 9.55 -8.44
C ARG A 179 -9.44 10.69 -8.01
N ILE A 180 -9.43 11.03 -6.71
CA ILE A 180 -8.61 12.11 -6.16
C ILE A 180 -7.11 11.76 -6.27
N MET A 181 -6.73 10.51 -5.98
CA MET A 181 -5.35 10.03 -6.17
C MET A 181 -4.89 10.21 -7.62
N GLY A 182 -5.75 9.90 -8.59
CA GLY A 182 -5.47 10.12 -10.00
C GLY A 182 -5.15 11.59 -10.33
N VAL A 183 -5.83 12.54 -9.68
CA VAL A 183 -5.54 13.98 -9.82
C VAL A 183 -4.20 14.33 -9.20
N PHE A 184 -3.93 13.91 -7.95
CA PHE A 184 -2.65 14.18 -7.29
C PHE A 184 -1.47 13.64 -8.09
N ASN A 185 -1.58 12.40 -8.58
CA ASN A 185 -0.52 11.81 -9.38
C ASN A 185 -0.28 12.59 -10.67
N LYS A 186 -1.34 12.95 -11.41
CA LYS A 186 -1.25 13.83 -12.60
C LYS A 186 -0.52 15.15 -12.31
N VAL A 187 -0.83 15.81 -11.20
CA VAL A 187 -0.18 17.07 -10.82
C VAL A 187 1.27 16.84 -10.39
N SER A 188 1.55 15.78 -9.63
CA SER A 188 2.90 15.43 -9.17
C SER A 188 3.87 15.06 -10.30
N PHE A 189 3.38 14.62 -11.47
CA PHE A 189 4.24 14.43 -12.66
C PHE A 189 4.86 15.72 -13.18
N HIS A 190 4.22 16.86 -12.96
CA HIS A 190 4.68 18.14 -13.49
C HIS A 190 5.68 18.84 -12.56
N ARG A 191 5.97 18.27 -11.39
CA ARG A 191 6.97 18.81 -10.49
C ARG A 191 8.34 18.26 -10.88
N PRO A 192 9.35 19.10 -11.15
CA PRO A 192 10.73 18.64 -11.27
C PRO A 192 11.11 17.99 -9.94
N GLN A 193 11.28 16.68 -9.94
CA GLN A 193 11.63 15.93 -8.75
C GLN A 193 13.13 15.67 -8.76
N ASN A 194 13.83 16.29 -7.80
CA ASN A 194 15.16 15.88 -7.39
C ASN A 194 14.99 14.54 -6.66
N GLN A 195 15.09 13.41 -7.36
CA GLN A 195 14.80 12.10 -6.77
C GLN A 195 15.81 11.02 -7.12
N LEU A 196 16.17 10.28 -6.06
CA LEU A 196 16.88 9.01 -6.07
C LEU A 196 16.09 8.00 -6.91
N ARG A 197 16.74 7.46 -7.94
CA ARG A 197 16.18 6.47 -8.85
C ARG A 197 16.73 5.09 -8.48
N PHE A 198 15.88 4.09 -8.63
CA PHE A 198 16.26 2.69 -8.54
C PHE A 198 16.57 2.21 -9.95
N ASP A 199 17.62 1.39 -10.10
CA ASP A 199 17.86 0.64 -11.33
C ASP A 199 16.77 -0.44 -11.51
N GLY A 200 16.77 -1.09 -12.68
CA GLY A 200 15.74 -2.09 -13.07
C GLY A 200 15.71 -3.34 -12.17
N ASP A 201 16.74 -3.51 -11.35
CA ASP A 201 17.04 -4.59 -10.44
C ASP A 201 16.72 -4.25 -8.96
N GLY A 202 16.35 -2.99 -8.68
CA GLY A 202 15.86 -2.56 -7.37
C GLY A 202 16.96 -2.27 -6.36
N PHE A 203 18.21 -2.11 -6.81
CA PHE A 203 19.31 -1.57 -6.03
C PHE A 203 19.33 -0.04 -6.10
N TYR A 204 20.02 0.57 -5.13
CA TYR A 204 20.23 2.02 -5.09
C TYR A 204 21.31 2.34 -6.13
N ASP A 205 20.96 3.04 -7.20
CA ASP A 205 21.96 3.65 -8.08
C ASP A 205 22.33 5.01 -7.45
N SER A 206 23.51 5.09 -6.85
CA SER A 206 24.05 6.33 -6.30
C SER A 206 24.63 7.25 -7.38
N ASP A 207 24.76 6.79 -8.63
CA ASP A 207 25.76 7.33 -9.56
C ASP A 207 25.18 7.94 -10.85
N GLY A 208 23.86 7.93 -11.08
CA GLY A 208 23.29 8.45 -12.33
C GLY A 208 21.88 9.00 -12.26
N ALA A 209 21.68 10.22 -12.78
CA ALA A 209 20.35 10.72 -13.12
C ALA A 209 19.92 10.10 -14.48
N TYR A 210 18.76 9.47 -14.54
CA TYR A 210 18.16 8.98 -15.78
C TYR A 210 16.99 9.88 -16.20
N ASN A 211 16.49 9.81 -17.43
CA ASN A 211 15.31 10.53 -17.92
C ASN A 211 14.01 9.71 -17.71
N CYS A 212 12.82 10.24 -17.96
CA CYS A 212 11.55 9.50 -17.75
C CYS A 212 11.41 8.22 -18.59
N ASP A 213 12.26 8.03 -19.59
CA ASP A 213 12.30 6.86 -20.46
C ASP A 213 13.35 5.83 -20.02
N GLY A 214 14.05 6.07 -18.92
CA GLY A 214 15.11 5.17 -18.41
C GLY A 214 16.46 5.34 -19.10
N ASN A 215 16.64 6.33 -19.97
CA ASN A 215 17.94 6.64 -20.56
C ASN A 215 18.80 7.43 -19.57
N LEU A 216 20.09 7.13 -19.50
CA LEU A 216 21.04 7.91 -18.69
C LEU A 216 21.00 9.37 -19.17
N LEU A 217 20.74 10.32 -18.27
CA LEU A 217 21.03 11.71 -18.56
C LEU A 217 22.54 11.80 -18.52
N ALA A 218 23.18 11.90 -19.68
CA ALA A 218 24.57 12.28 -19.76
C ALA A 218 24.69 13.58 -18.95
N ILE A 219 25.43 13.53 -17.85
CA ILE A 219 25.88 14.74 -17.18
C ILE A 219 26.80 15.36 -18.22
N ASP A 220 26.33 16.43 -18.87
CA ASP A 220 27.19 17.24 -19.73
C ASP A 220 28.36 17.67 -18.85
N GLU A 221 29.50 16.99 -19.00
CA GLU A 221 30.77 17.42 -18.45
C GLU A 221 31.06 18.75 -19.12
N GLN A 222 30.66 19.82 -18.43
CA GLN A 222 31.02 21.18 -18.72
C GLN A 222 32.54 21.26 -18.62
N LYS A 223 33.21 20.98 -19.74
CA LYS A 223 34.64 21.25 -19.92
C LYS A 223 34.80 22.76 -19.92
N ASP A 224 34.99 23.31 -18.73
CA ASP A 224 35.57 24.63 -18.53
C ASP A 224 37.00 24.60 -19.09
N SER A 225 37.10 24.90 -20.39
CA SER A 225 38.35 25.19 -21.07
C SER A 225 38.76 26.61 -20.71
N CYS A 226 39.40 26.77 -19.56
CA CYS A 226 40.29 27.91 -19.31
C CYS A 226 41.58 27.71 -20.12
N MET A 227 41.66 28.35 -21.29
CA MET A 227 42.89 28.85 -21.88
C MET A 227 42.64 30.22 -22.49
#